data_AF-A0A2N3A925-F1
#
_entry.id   AF-A0A2N3A925-F1
#
_cell.length_a   1.000
_cell.length_b   1.000
_cell.length_c   1.000
_cell.angle_alpha   90.00
_cell.angle_beta   90.00
_cell.angle_gamma   90.00
#
_symmetry.space_group_name_H-M   'P 1'
#
loop_
_entity.id
_entity.type
_entity.pdbx_description
1 polymer ?
#
loop_
_entity_poly.entity_id
_entity_poly.type
_entity_poly.pdbx_seq_one_letter_code
_entity_poly.pdbx_strand_id
1 'polypeptide(L)'
;MKEAAILIETKLFKELDKLILVTAPTPIKIQRVIARDGIAEQEVIQRMKNQLSDDEKIPFADFVVKNDDETLVIPQVLAIYADLLEMS
;
A
#
# COMPACT_ATOMS: atom_id res chain seq x y z
N MET A 1 -3.53 17.40 -2.86
CA MET A 1 -3.05 16.27 -2.03
C MET A 1 -3.35 15.00 -2.83
N LYS A 2 -2.35 14.21 -3.24
CA LYS A 2 -2.61 12.90 -3.88
C LYS A 2 -2.91 11.90 -2.76
N GLU A 3 -4.15 11.47 -2.61
CA GLU A 3 -4.51 10.48 -1.59
C GLU A 3 -4.02 9.10 -2.02
N ALA A 4 -3.00 8.58 -1.33
CA ALA A 4 -2.34 7.32 -1.70
C ALA A 4 -3.29 6.11 -1.72
N ALA A 5 -4.33 6.11 -0.88
CA ALA A 5 -5.24 4.99 -0.71
C ALA A 5 -6.19 4.73 -1.90
N ILE A 6 -6.39 5.74 -2.76
CA ILE A 6 -7.34 5.69 -3.90
C ILE A 6 -6.67 5.95 -5.25
N LEU A 7 -5.34 5.91 -5.33
CA LEU A 7 -4.58 6.24 -6.55
C LEU A 7 -4.97 5.36 -7.75
N ILE A 8 -5.28 4.09 -7.50
CA ILE A 8 -5.62 3.12 -8.54
C ILE A 8 -7.08 3.30 -8.96
N GLU A 9 -7.96 3.41 -7.98
CA GLU A 9 -9.40 3.58 -8.11
C GLU A 9 -9.76 4.86 -8.88
N THR A 10 -8.98 5.93 -8.68
CA THR A 10 -9.14 7.21 -9.39
C THR A 10 -8.32 7.32 -10.68
N LYS A 11 -7.56 6.27 -11.05
CA LYS A 11 -6.63 6.25 -12.20
C LYS A 11 -5.51 7.30 -12.15
N LEU A 12 -5.31 7.97 -11.01
CA LEU A 12 -4.26 8.97 -10.82
C LEU A 12 -2.85 8.38 -10.87
N PHE A 13 -2.70 7.07 -10.68
CA PHE A 13 -1.42 6.39 -10.85
C PHE A 13 -0.79 6.56 -12.24
N LYS A 14 -1.59 6.85 -13.26
CA LYS A 14 -1.11 7.10 -14.63
C LYS A 14 -0.33 8.40 -14.79
N GLU A 15 -0.44 9.30 -13.83
CA GLU A 15 0.30 10.57 -13.77
C GLU A 15 1.57 10.47 -12.92
N LEU A 16 1.98 9.26 -12.57
CA LEU A 16 3.18 8.97 -11.78
C LEU A 16 4.14 8.17 -12.66
N ASP A 17 5.44 8.42 -12.51
CA ASP A 17 6.46 7.63 -13.20
C ASP A 17 6.53 6.20 -12.65
N LYS A 18 6.27 6.06 -11.34
CA LYS A 18 6.30 4.79 -10.61
C LYS A 18 5.25 4.73 -9.50
N LEU A 19 4.69 3.53 -9.30
CA LEU A 19 3.77 3.20 -8.23
C LEU A 19 4.38 2.13 -7.30
N ILE A 20 4.53 2.47 -6.02
CA ILE A 20 4.96 1.53 -4.98
C ILE A 20 3.73 1.15 -4.14
N LEU A 21 3.41 -0.14 -4.10
CA LEU A 21 2.33 -0.69 -3.28
C LEU A 21 2.90 -1.29 -1.99
N VAL A 22 2.36 -0.89 -0.84
CA VAL A 22 2.68 -1.52 0.45
C VAL A 22 1.56 -2.47 0.84
N THR A 23 1.87 -3.75 1.03
CA THR A 23 0.91 -4.79 1.41
C THR A 23 1.16 -5.31 2.82
N ALA A 24 0.11 -5.81 3.44
CA ALA A 24 0.16 -6.51 4.72
C ALA A 24 -1.08 -7.39 4.87
N PRO A 25 -1.01 -8.49 5.66
CA PRO A 25 -2.17 -9.30 5.98
C PRO A 25 -3.34 -8.45 6.50
N THR A 26 -4.56 -8.76 6.05
CA THR A 26 -5.79 -8.04 6.46
C THR A 26 -5.92 -7.89 7.99
N PRO A 27 -5.65 -8.92 8.82
CA PRO A 27 -5.73 -8.77 10.28
C PRO A 27 -4.78 -7.69 10.81
N ILE A 28 -3.55 -7.64 10.29
CA ILE A 28 -2.53 -6.64 10.69
C ILE A 28 -2.97 -5.24 10.26
N LYS A 29 -3.50 -5.09 9.02
CA LYS A 29 -4.04 -3.81 8.54
C LYS A 29 -5.17 -3.31 9.44
N ILE A 30 -6.11 -4.18 9.80
CA ILE A 30 -7.23 -3.83 10.69
C ILE A 30 -6.71 -3.37 12.05
N GLN A 31 -5.84 -4.16 12.69
CA GLN A 31 -5.28 -3.83 14.00
C GLN A 31 -4.56 -2.47 14.00
N ARG A 32 -3.75 -2.20 12.97
CA ARG A 32 -3.02 -0.93 12.84
C ARG A 32 -3.96 0.26 12.64
N VAL A 33 -5.02 0.12 11.84
CA VAL A 33 -6.01 1.19 11.64
C VAL A 33 -6.79 1.46 12.93
N ILE A 34 -7.22 0.42 13.66
CA ILE A 34 -7.88 0.59 14.97
C ILE A 34 -6.94 1.31 15.94
N ALA A 35 -5.69 0.87 16.05
CA ALA A 35 -4.71 1.46 16.96
C ALA A 35 -4.40 2.93 16.64
N ARG A 36 -4.42 3.30 15.34
CA ARG A 36 -4.13 4.66 14.88
C ARG A 36 -5.33 5.59 15.00
N ASP A 37 -6.50 5.15 14.54
CA ASP A 37 -7.67 6.01 14.34
C ASP A 37 -8.70 5.89 15.48
N GLY A 38 -8.58 4.87 16.34
CA GLY A 38 -9.49 4.65 17.48
C GLY A 38 -10.91 4.25 17.09
N ILE A 39 -11.13 3.82 15.84
CA ILE A 39 -12.45 3.46 15.29
C ILE A 39 -12.76 1.97 15.48
N ALA A 40 -14.04 1.62 15.42
CA ALA A 40 -14.50 0.24 15.54
C ALA A 40 -14.02 -0.62 14.36
N GLU A 41 -13.70 -1.89 14.63
CA GLU A 41 -13.28 -2.86 13.59
C GLU A 41 -14.25 -2.93 12.40
N GLN A 42 -15.55 -2.91 12.66
CA GLN A 42 -16.58 -2.93 11.61
C GLN A 42 -16.45 -1.72 10.67
N GLU A 43 -16.11 -0.55 11.19
CA GLU A 43 -15.90 0.64 10.39
C GLU A 43 -14.65 0.52 9.52
N VAL A 44 -13.56 -0.06 10.07
CA VAL A 44 -12.34 -0.36 9.31
C VAL A 44 -12.65 -1.33 8.16
N ILE A 45 -13.38 -2.41 8.44
CA ILE A 45 -13.76 -3.40 7.43
C ILE A 45 -14.60 -2.76 6.32
N GLN A 46 -15.56 -1.89 6.66
CA GLN A 46 -16.37 -1.19 5.66
C GLN A 46 -15.51 -0.25 4.79
N ARG A 47 -14.56 0.48 5.38
CA ARG A 47 -13.62 1.31 4.62
C ARG A 47 -12.75 0.48 3.67
N MET A 48 -12.26 -0.68 4.14
CA MET A 48 -11.46 -1.59 3.31
C MET A 48 -12.26 -2.20 2.16
N LYS A 49 -13.56 -2.51 2.36
CA LYS A 49 -14.45 -3.03 1.31
C LYS A 49 -14.69 -2.06 0.16
N ASN A 50 -14.54 -0.76 0.40
CA ASN A 50 -14.71 0.28 -0.62
C ASN A 50 -13.42 0.53 -1.43
N GLN A 51 -12.35 -0.22 -1.15
CA GLN A 51 -11.07 -0.13 -1.84
C GLN A 51 -10.77 -1.45 -2.56
N LEU A 52 -9.90 -1.40 -3.57
CA LEU A 52 -9.43 -2.62 -4.22
C LEU A 52 -8.59 -3.46 -3.24
N SER A 53 -8.70 -4.78 -3.37
CA SER A 53 -7.86 -5.73 -2.64
C SER A 53 -6.38 -5.62 -3.06
N ASP A 54 -5.47 -6.13 -2.23
CA ASP A 54 -4.04 -6.10 -2.56
C ASP A 54 -3.77 -6.85 -3.88
N ASP A 55 -4.44 -7.99 -4.11
CA ASP A 55 -4.33 -8.78 -5.35
C ASP A 55 -4.80 -8.01 -6.59
N GLU A 56 -5.83 -7.17 -6.45
CA GLU A 56 -6.28 -6.28 -7.51
C GLU A 56 -5.34 -5.10 -7.72
N LYS A 57 -4.61 -4.68 -6.69
CA LYS A 57 -3.67 -3.54 -6.76
C LYS A 57 -2.30 -3.92 -7.32
N ILE A 58 -1.83 -5.14 -7.06
CA ILE A 58 -0.51 -5.65 -7.49
C ILE A 58 -0.25 -5.45 -8.99
N PRO A 59 -1.18 -5.74 -9.92
CA PRO A 59 -0.96 -5.57 -11.36
C PRO A 59 -0.68 -4.12 -11.80
N PHE A 60 -1.02 -3.12 -10.98
CA PHE A 60 -0.80 -1.71 -11.28
C PHE A 60 0.51 -1.17 -10.69
N ALA A 61 1.16 -1.91 -9.80
CA ALA A 61 2.33 -1.47 -9.07
C ALA A 61 3.62 -1.84 -9.81
N ASP A 62 4.55 -0.88 -9.89
CA ASP A 62 5.92 -1.15 -10.34
C ASP A 62 6.72 -1.90 -9.27
N PHE A 63 6.43 -1.62 -7.99
CA PHE A 63 7.11 -2.23 -6.85
C PHE A 63 6.11 -2.62 -5.75
N VAL A 64 6.39 -3.70 -5.04
CA VAL A 64 5.60 -4.17 -3.91
C VAL A 64 6.48 -4.31 -2.66
N VAL A 65 6.08 -3.67 -1.57
CA VAL A 65 6.72 -3.76 -0.25
C VAL A 65 5.81 -4.55 0.69
N LYS A 66 6.30 -5.65 1.23
CA LYS A 66 5.62 -6.44 2.26
C LYS A 66 5.94 -5.88 3.64
N ASN A 67 4.91 -5.46 4.37
CA ASN A 67 4.98 -4.96 5.74
C ASN A 67 4.11 -5.82 6.66
N ASP A 68 4.44 -7.11 6.72
CA ASP A 68 3.72 -8.19 7.39
C ASP A 68 4.27 -8.51 8.80
N ASP A 69 5.16 -7.67 9.36
CA ASP A 69 5.87 -7.87 10.62
C ASP A 69 6.84 -9.09 10.65
N GLU A 70 6.96 -9.82 9.54
CA GLU A 70 7.89 -10.95 9.37
C GLU A 70 9.04 -10.59 8.42
N THR A 71 8.73 -9.81 7.39
CA THR A 71 9.68 -9.39 6.36
C THR A 71 10.28 -8.03 6.72
N LEU A 72 11.61 -7.92 6.63
CA LEU A 72 12.29 -6.64 6.84
C LEU A 72 11.91 -5.64 5.75
N VAL A 73 11.33 -4.51 6.14
CA VAL A 73 10.90 -3.45 5.20
C VAL A 73 12.10 -2.64 4.67
N ILE A 74 13.08 -2.33 5.53
CA ILE A 74 14.21 -1.46 5.16
C ILE A 74 15.01 -2.00 3.96
N PRO A 75 15.38 -3.29 3.88
CA PRO A 75 16.08 -3.82 2.70
C PRO A 75 15.26 -3.71 1.41
N GLN A 76 13.94 -3.91 1.48
CA GLN A 76 13.05 -3.77 0.31
C GLN A 76 13.04 -2.33 -0.20
N VAL A 77 12.92 -1.36 0.71
CA VAL A 77 12.93 0.07 0.37
C VAL A 77 14.28 0.51 -0.20
N LEU A 78 15.40 0.02 0.36
CA LEU A 78 16.73 0.33 -0.15
C LEU A 78 16.96 -0.22 -1.55
N ALA A 79 16.47 -1.44 -1.85
CA ALA A 79 16.54 -2.01 -3.19
C ALA A 79 15.75 -1.17 -4.21
N ILE A 80 14.49 -0.82 -3.89
CA ILE A 80 13.67 0.03 -4.75
C ILE A 80 14.34 1.40 -4.96
N TYR A 81 14.90 1.99 -3.91
CA TYR A 81 15.59 3.27 -4.01
C TYR A 81 16.82 3.20 -4.94
N ALA A 82 17.62 2.14 -4.86
CA ALA A 82 18.74 1.92 -5.76
C ALA A 82 18.27 1.77 -7.22
N ASP A 83 17.24 0.95 -7.47
CA ASP A 83 16.66 0.78 -8.80
C ASP A 83 16.20 2.12 -9.39
N LEU A 84 15.54 2.96 -8.58
CA LEU A 84 15.08 4.29 -9.01
C LEU A 84 16.22 5.25 -9.36
N LEU A 85 17.37 5.17 -8.67
CA LEU A 85 18.55 5.98 -8.97
C LEU A 85 19.24 5.56 -10.27
N GLU A 86 19.20 4.27 -10.63
CA GLU A 86 19.74 3.81 -11.91
C GLU A 86 18.86 4.20 -13.11
N MET A 87 17.61 4.54 -12.86
CA MET A 87 16.63 4.95 -13.88
C MET A 87 16.60 6.47 -14.13
N SER A 88 17.32 7.27 -13.32
CA SER A 88 17.42 8.73 -13.43
C SER A 88 18.63 9.18 -14.24
#